data_AF-A0A354HV11-F1
#
_entry.id   AF-A0A354HV11-F1
#
_cell.length_a   1.000
_cell.length_b   1.000
_cell.length_c   1.000
_cell.angle_alpha   90.00
_cell.angle_beta   90.00
_cell.angle_gamma   90.00
#
_symmetry.space_group_name_H-M   'P 1'
#
loop_
_entity.id
_entity.type
_entity.pdbx_description
1 polymer ?
#
loop_
_entity_poly.entity_id
_entity_poly.type
_entity_poly.pdbx_seq_one_letter_code
_entity_poly.pdbx_strand_id
1 'polypeptide(L)'
;ASTFNELVVADAALANAASKEERIALLAAKADNSVSFFMNIHARFIFETNFYAERRRGPISAERLNELMLEAQKQAFCNALDVWHPHFWCSKLHFYITGVPFYNFPYTFG
;
A
#
# COMPACT_ATOMS: atom_id res chain seq x y z
N ALA A 1 -17.04 -2.77 2.83
CA ALA A 1 -17.67 -4.11 2.83
C ALA A 1 -16.62 -5.23 2.78
N SER A 2 -15.70 -5.28 1.81
CA SER A 2 -14.67 -6.35 1.71
C SER A 2 -13.73 -6.41 2.92
N THR A 3 -13.08 -5.30 3.28
CA THR A 3 -12.13 -5.24 4.43
C THR A 3 -12.79 -5.67 5.73
N PHE A 4 -14.02 -5.18 5.99
CA PHE A 4 -14.79 -5.57 7.17
C PHE A 4 -15.08 -7.08 7.20
N ASN A 5 -15.53 -7.66 6.08
CA ASN A 5 -15.82 -9.09 6.00
C ASN A 5 -14.54 -9.94 6.16
N GLU A 6 -13.41 -9.49 5.62
CA GLU A 6 -12.10 -10.14 5.83
C GLU A 6 -11.69 -10.13 7.30
N LEU A 7 -11.91 -9.03 8.02
CA LEU A 7 -11.66 -8.94 9.46
C LEU A 7 -12.55 -9.88 10.28
N VAL A 8 -13.84 -9.98 9.93
CA VAL A 8 -14.77 -10.92 10.61
C VAL A 8 -14.31 -12.36 10.44
N VAL A 9 -13.89 -12.75 9.22
CA VAL A 9 -13.39 -14.10 8.96
C VAL A 9 -12.07 -14.35 9.70
N ALA A 10 -11.15 -13.38 9.71
CA ALA A 10 -9.88 -13.48 10.43
C ALA A 10 -10.10 -13.62 11.95
N ASP A 11 -11.05 -12.89 12.53
CA ASP A 11 -11.38 -12.97 13.95
C ASP A 11 -12.04 -14.32 14.30
N ALA A 12 -12.93 -14.82 13.43
CA ALA A 12 -13.51 -16.15 13.58
C ALA A 12 -12.43 -17.25 13.51
N ALA A 13 -11.48 -17.16 12.56
CA ALA A 13 -10.36 -18.09 12.46
C ALA A 13 -9.49 -18.05 13.73
N LEU A 14 -9.20 -16.86 14.25
CA LEU A 14 -8.41 -16.70 15.47
C LEU A 14 -9.11 -17.29 16.70
N ALA A 15 -10.43 -17.14 16.80
CA ALA A 15 -11.23 -17.69 17.88
C ALA A 15 -11.33 -19.23 17.83
N ASN A 16 -11.22 -19.83 16.64
CA ASN A 16 -11.32 -21.27 16.42
C ASN A 16 -9.96 -21.95 16.25
N ALA A 17 -8.84 -21.26 16.48
CA ALA A 17 -7.50 -21.84 16.36
C ALA A 17 -7.33 -23.03 17.32
N ALA A 18 -6.89 -24.18 16.78
CA ALA A 18 -6.78 -25.44 17.50
C ALA A 18 -5.52 -25.52 18.37
N SER A 19 -4.50 -24.71 18.09
CA SER A 19 -3.25 -24.67 18.83
C SER A 19 -2.73 -23.25 19.08
N LYS A 20 -1.78 -23.14 20.02
CA LYS A 20 -1.09 -21.87 20.29
C LYS A 20 -0.27 -21.42 19.07
N GLU A 21 0.35 -22.38 18.38
CA GLU A 21 1.17 -22.14 17.20
C GLU A 21 0.33 -21.61 16.05
N GLU A 22 -0.85 -22.21 15.80
CA GLU A 22 -1.80 -21.72 14.80
C GLU A 22 -2.29 -20.31 15.14
N ARG A 23 -2.61 -20.06 16.42
CA ARG A 23 -3.02 -18.73 16.87
C ARG A 23 -1.94 -17.67 16.64
N ILE A 24 -0.68 -18.00 16.89
CA ILE A 24 0.47 -17.09 16.63
C ILE A 24 0.59 -16.81 15.13
N ALA A 25 0.49 -17.83 14.29
CA ALA A 25 0.57 -17.66 12.83
C ALA A 25 -0.55 -16.76 12.30
N LEU A 26 -1.78 -16.93 12.77
CA LEU A 26 -2.92 -16.09 12.40
C LEU A 26 -2.73 -14.62 12.85
N LEU A 27 -2.23 -14.40 14.06
CA LEU A 27 -1.92 -13.05 14.56
C LEU A 27 -0.81 -12.37 13.74
N ALA A 28 0.26 -13.11 13.43
CA ALA A 28 1.34 -12.61 12.59
C ALA A 28 0.83 -12.22 11.21
N ALA A 29 0.07 -13.08 10.54
CA ALA A 29 -0.53 -12.79 9.25
C ALA A 29 -1.45 -11.54 9.30
N LYS A 30 -2.24 -11.39 10.36
CA LYS A 30 -3.10 -10.20 10.55
C LYS A 30 -2.27 -8.92 10.69
N ALA A 31 -1.18 -8.97 11.46
CA ALA A 31 -0.27 -7.84 11.61
C ALA A 31 0.45 -7.49 10.31
N ASP A 32 1.01 -8.49 9.62
CA ASP A 32 1.75 -8.33 8.37
C ASP A 32 0.87 -7.77 7.25
N ASN A 33 -0.37 -8.26 7.14
CA ASN A 33 -1.34 -7.74 6.18
C ASN A 33 -1.68 -6.28 6.47
N SER A 34 -1.87 -5.92 7.74
CA SER A 34 -2.18 -4.54 8.14
C SER A 34 -1.03 -3.60 7.80
N VAL A 35 0.20 -3.96 8.19
CA VAL A 35 1.41 -3.17 7.88
C VAL A 35 1.58 -3.04 6.38
N SER A 36 1.52 -4.14 5.65
CA SER A 36 1.67 -4.14 4.19
C SER A 36 0.63 -3.25 3.51
N PHE A 37 -0.63 -3.32 3.95
CA PHE A 37 -1.72 -2.51 3.41
C PHE A 37 -1.53 -1.01 3.66
N PHE A 38 -1.34 -0.61 4.91
CA PHE A 38 -1.23 0.80 5.27
C PHE A 38 0.03 1.45 4.68
N MET A 39 1.17 0.76 4.76
CA MET A 39 2.43 1.27 4.23
C MET A 39 2.38 1.36 2.70
N ASN A 40 1.71 0.41 2.04
CA ASN A 40 1.53 0.49 0.60
C ASN A 40 0.60 1.65 0.18
N ILE A 41 -0.51 1.90 0.88
CA ILE A 41 -1.35 3.06 0.59
C ILE A 41 -0.60 4.37 0.86
N HIS A 42 0.18 4.43 1.94
CA HIS A 42 1.02 5.58 2.25
C HIS A 42 2.04 5.87 1.15
N ALA A 43 2.71 4.84 0.62
CA ALA A 43 3.63 4.97 -0.52
C ALA A 43 2.92 5.54 -1.76
N ARG A 44 1.71 5.04 -2.07
CA ARG A 44 0.91 5.54 -3.20
C ARG A 44 0.52 7.01 -3.02
N PHE A 45 0.13 7.38 -1.80
CA PHE A 45 -0.23 8.76 -1.46
C PHE A 45 0.96 9.73 -1.63
N ILE A 46 2.14 9.35 -1.12
CA ILE A 46 3.38 10.14 -1.29
C ILE A 46 3.72 10.27 -2.77
N PHE A 47 3.69 9.16 -3.51
CA PHE A 47 3.98 9.15 -4.94
C PHE A 47 3.05 10.09 -5.73
N GLU A 48 1.73 9.96 -5.57
CA GLU A 48 0.76 10.81 -6.27
C GLU A 48 0.94 12.29 -5.90
N THR A 49 1.18 12.59 -4.62
CA THR A 49 1.44 13.96 -4.15
C THR A 49 2.64 14.58 -4.85
N ASN A 50 3.77 13.86 -4.87
CA ASN A 50 5.01 14.33 -5.48
C ASN A 50 4.89 14.42 -7.02
N PHE A 51 4.26 13.42 -7.64
CA PHE A 51 3.95 13.42 -9.06
C PHE A 51 3.15 14.66 -9.46
N TYR A 52 2.03 14.95 -8.78
CA TYR A 52 1.22 16.12 -9.09
C TYR A 52 1.97 17.42 -8.82
N ALA A 53 2.84 17.47 -7.82
CA ALA A 53 3.68 18.63 -7.56
C ALA A 53 4.67 18.92 -8.69
N GLU A 54 5.35 17.89 -9.19
CA GLU A 54 6.33 18.01 -10.26
C GLU A 54 5.66 18.22 -11.63
N ARG A 55 4.51 17.58 -11.87
CA ARG A 55 3.79 17.63 -13.15
C ARG A 55 3.26 19.03 -13.49
N ARG A 56 3.06 19.87 -12.46
CA ARG A 56 2.73 21.30 -12.63
C ARG A 56 3.85 22.10 -13.30
N ARG A 57 5.09 21.60 -13.28
CA ARG A 57 6.27 22.28 -13.85
C ARG A 57 6.58 21.82 -15.27
N GLY A 58 5.95 20.77 -15.77
CA GLY A 58 6.19 20.24 -17.11
C GLY A 58 5.90 18.74 -17.24
N PRO A 59 6.24 18.14 -18.40
CA PRO A 59 6.22 16.69 -18.56
C PRO A 59 7.27 16.03 -17.65
N ILE A 60 6.98 14.80 -17.21
CA ILE A 60 7.86 13.98 -16.36
C ILE A 60 8.23 12.73 -17.16
N SER A 61 9.52 12.37 -17.19
CA SER A 61 9.99 11.17 -17.88
C SER A 61 9.71 9.90 -17.08
N ALA A 62 9.81 8.74 -17.73
CA ALA A 62 9.65 7.45 -17.06
C ALA A 62 10.74 7.21 -15.99
N GLU A 63 11.96 7.65 -16.25
CA GLU A 63 13.08 7.57 -15.30
C GLU A 63 12.77 8.37 -14.04
N ARG A 64 12.23 9.58 -14.20
CA ARG A 64 11.87 10.41 -13.04
C ARG A 64 10.67 9.86 -12.27
N LEU A 65 9.69 9.25 -12.95
CA LEU A 65 8.59 8.54 -12.28
C LEU A 65 9.10 7.33 -11.48
N ASN A 66 10.10 6.61 -11.99
CA ASN A 66 10.75 5.51 -11.27
C ASN A 66 11.44 5.99 -9.99
N GLU A 67 12.13 7.14 -10.05
CA GLU A 67 12.76 7.77 -8.87
C GLU A 67 11.72 8.18 -7.83
N LEU A 68 10.67 8.90 -8.24
CA LEU A 68 9.57 9.32 -7.36
C LEU A 68 8.92 8.13 -6.65
N MET A 69 8.71 7.03 -7.37
CA MET A 69 8.13 5.81 -6.81
C MET A 69 9.08 5.10 -5.83
N LEU A 70 10.38 5.08 -6.13
CA LEU A 70 11.39 4.54 -5.22
C LEU A 70 11.48 5.37 -3.93
N GLU A 71 11.55 6.70 -4.05
CA GLU A 71 11.57 7.64 -2.92
C GLU A 71 10.33 7.45 -2.04
N ALA A 72 9.14 7.36 -2.65
CA ALA A 72 7.89 7.15 -1.94
C ALA A 72 7.85 5.82 -1.18
N GLN A 73 8.32 4.72 -1.79
CA GLN A 73 8.43 3.43 -1.10
C GLN A 73 9.42 3.49 0.07
N LYS A 74 10.61 4.06 -0.12
CA LYS A 74 11.62 4.18 0.94
C LYS A 74 11.13 5.00 2.12
N GLN A 75 10.43 6.11 1.85
CA GLN A 75 9.83 6.93 2.88
C GLN A 75 8.70 6.19 3.60
N ALA A 76 7.76 5.60 2.85
CA ALA A 76 6.61 4.93 3.44
C ALA A 76 7.01 3.71 4.28
N PHE A 77 7.99 2.94 3.83
CA PHE A 77 8.47 1.74 4.52
C PHE A 77 9.68 1.98 5.42
N CYS A 78 10.08 3.24 5.66
CA CYS A 78 11.23 3.58 6.51
C CYS A 78 12.53 2.82 6.13
N ASN A 79 12.77 2.59 4.84
CA ASN A 79 13.87 1.75 4.33
C ASN A 79 13.91 0.30 4.85
N ALA A 80 12.79 -0.24 5.33
CA ALA A 80 12.74 -1.58 5.92
C ALA A 80 12.54 -2.73 4.91
N LEU A 81 12.40 -2.43 3.61
CA LEU A 81 12.26 -3.46 2.57
C LEU A 81 13.61 -3.88 1.99
N ASP A 82 13.77 -5.18 1.77
CA ASP A 82 14.95 -5.74 1.08
C ASP A 82 14.93 -5.43 -0.42
N VAL A 83 13.74 -5.33 -1.02
CA VAL A 83 13.54 -5.13 -2.46
C VAL A 83 12.60 -3.95 -2.70
N TRP A 84 12.94 -3.15 -3.70
CA TRP A 84 12.17 -1.97 -4.11
C TRP A 84 11.66 -2.14 -5.55
N HIS A 85 10.51 -1.55 -5.85
CA HIS A 85 9.88 -1.65 -7.17
C HIS A 85 9.72 -0.27 -7.83
N PRO A 86 10.75 0.28 -8.49
CA PRO A 86 10.66 1.61 -9.14
C PRO A 86 9.53 1.70 -10.18
N HIS A 87 9.24 0.61 -10.88
CA HIS A 87 8.18 0.52 -11.90
C HIS A 87 6.78 0.24 -11.33
N PHE A 88 6.60 0.27 -10.00
CA PHE A 88 5.30 -0.06 -9.40
C PHE A 88 4.16 0.82 -9.93
N TRP A 89 4.46 2.08 -10.25
CA TRP A 89 3.51 3.03 -10.83
C TRP A 89 2.94 2.54 -12.18
N CYS A 90 3.70 1.78 -12.97
CA CYS A 90 3.25 1.24 -14.25
C CYS A 90 2.14 0.18 -14.09
N SER A 91 2.13 -0.53 -12.96
CA SER A 91 1.33 -1.75 -12.78
C SER A 91 -0.01 -1.53 -12.09
N LYS A 92 -0.25 -0.32 -11.55
CA LYS A 92 -1.43 -0.04 -10.73
C LYS A 92 -2.43 0.83 -11.47
N LEU A 93 -3.53 0.18 -11.89
CA LEU A 93 -4.67 0.81 -12.57
C LEU A 93 -5.15 2.10 -11.88
N HIS A 94 -5.14 2.14 -10.55
CA HIS A 94 -5.64 3.29 -9.78
C HIS A 94 -4.92 4.61 -10.09
N PHE A 95 -3.63 4.58 -10.47
CA PHE A 95 -2.90 5.81 -10.86
C PHE A 95 -3.40 6.39 -12.19
N TYR A 96 -4.10 5.60 -12.99
CA TYR A 96 -4.61 5.98 -14.30
C TYR A 96 -6.09 6.39 -14.26
N ILE A 97 -6.74 6.35 -13.08
CA ILE A 97 -8.11 6.83 -12.88
C ILE A 97 -8.06 8.34 -12.63
N THR A 98 -7.90 9.12 -13.70
CA THR A 98 -7.69 10.57 -13.63
C THR A 98 -8.88 11.37 -13.10
N GLY A 99 -10.09 10.79 -13.11
CA GLY A 99 -11.30 11.41 -12.53
C GLY A 99 -11.38 11.32 -11.00
N VAL A 100 -10.57 10.46 -10.37
CA VAL A 100 -10.58 10.24 -8.92
C VAL A 100 -9.13 10.11 -8.43
N PRO A 101 -8.39 11.22 -8.34
CA PRO A 101 -7.02 11.19 -7.80
C PRO A 101 -7.04 10.70 -6.35
N PHE A 102 -5.94 10.09 -5.90
CA PHE A 102 -5.80 9.50 -4.58
C PHE A 102 -6.85 8.41 -4.28
N TYR A 103 -7.30 7.67 -5.30
CA TYR A 103 -8.33 6.62 -5.20
C TYR A 103 -8.10 5.65 -4.03
N ASN A 104 -6.84 5.33 -3.72
CA ASN A 104 -6.49 4.38 -2.67
C ASN A 104 -6.60 4.96 -1.25
N PHE A 105 -6.52 6.28 -1.10
CA PHE A 105 -6.40 6.91 0.21
C PHE A 105 -7.60 6.68 1.12
N PRO A 106 -8.88 6.74 0.66
CA PRO A 106 -10.03 6.45 1.51
C PRO A 106 -10.03 5.05 2.14
N TYR A 107 -9.35 4.07 1.53
CA TYR A 107 -9.27 2.71 2.07
C TYR A 107 -8.46 2.62 3.37
N THR A 108 -7.72 3.66 3.78
CA THR A 108 -7.08 3.67 5.10
C THR A 108 -8.08 3.90 6.24
N PHE A 109 -9.26 4.46 5.95
CA PHE A 109 -10.25 4.84 6.96
C PHE A 109 -11.48 3.92 7.01
N GLY A 110 -11.65 3.04 6.01
CA GLY A 110 -12.84 2.18 5.85
C GLY A 110 -12.56 0.71 6.07
#